data_AF-A0A1I1X293-F1
#
_entry.id   AF-A0A1I1X293-F1
#
_cell.length_a   1.000
_cell.length_b   1.000
_cell.length_c   1.000
_cell.angle_alpha   90.00
_cell.angle_beta   90.00
_cell.angle_gamma   90.00
#
_symmetry.space_group_name_H-M   'P 1'
#
loop_
_entity.id
_entity.type
_entity.pdbx_description
1 polymer ?
#
loop_
_entity_poly.entity_id
_entity_poly.type
_entity_poly.pdbx_seq_one_letter_code
_entity_poly.pdbx_strand_id
1 'polypeptide(L)'
;MEHPTVPTELTPVANNERIQALDVVRGFALIGILMMNVEFFNRATADIGNGIPAGLTGANFWVSYFVQYFVTGKFWTIFSLLFGMGFAVMLTRAERAGRGFVVPYMRRIAALAAFGIMHHIFLFAGDILVSYSVAAVALLIVLYGRAKWILLAMALCIAGGIVFDMKWLFGQAAGLAFFGVVAWWLRGEQRMKRFGKPPVIAFILMLIGLLLMLGGAAAWAAPNVPKEARIGLPILGFALFALGFLTKRHHADKPGRAWRLGVGIYCFSFFMMTAAGASMYFLPEKPVAAVTKEQIKKEKEQTAEREKMRKEREERVKKETAVLSKGSYSEAVALRAEAFPEQAAGEVGFATILVGMFLIGTWFVRSGVMEKAQAHLPLFRKLALFGLPIGIGMGLIASAIATHPTPGSHGADGFQFAMGLQMLGNLPASLGYVSLVILMLYSASPLNKVSVLAPFGRMALTNYLTQSLVASTFFFGYGFGNWGISRIDQMLFVVVLAAAQIVFSHVWLSRFRYGPVEWLWRAITYWTIPPMRIGASAPAAAVAKPA
;
A
#
# COMPACT_ATOMS: atom_id res chain seq x y z
N MET A 1 -21.79 -30.64 35.02
CA MET A 1 -21.19 -29.42 34.44
C MET A 1 -20.84 -29.75 33.00
N GLU A 2 -21.73 -29.41 32.06
CA GLU A 2 -21.43 -29.54 30.63
C GLU A 2 -20.39 -28.49 30.26
N HIS A 3 -19.21 -28.96 29.83
CA HIS A 3 -18.24 -28.09 29.19
C HIS A 3 -18.92 -27.46 27.97
N PRO A 4 -18.93 -26.11 27.82
CA PRO A 4 -19.44 -25.52 26.59
C PRO A 4 -18.59 -26.06 25.45
N THR A 5 -19.20 -26.87 24.59
CA THR A 5 -18.58 -27.35 23.36
C THR A 5 -18.23 -26.14 22.53
N VAL A 6 -16.96 -25.73 22.55
CA VAL A 6 -16.47 -24.65 21.70
C VAL A 6 -16.73 -25.10 20.26
N PRO A 7 -17.54 -24.38 19.48
CA PRO A 7 -17.80 -24.78 18.09
C PRO A 7 -16.47 -24.92 17.35
N THR A 8 -16.32 -25.97 16.56
CA THR A 8 -15.04 -26.35 15.94
C THR A 8 -14.60 -25.36 14.85
N GLU A 9 -15.53 -24.56 14.31
CA GLU A 9 -15.29 -23.66 13.17
C GLU A 9 -15.23 -22.18 13.55
N LEU A 10 -14.32 -21.42 12.93
CA LEU A 10 -14.29 -19.95 13.04
C LEU A 10 -15.57 -19.34 12.45
N THR A 11 -16.27 -18.51 13.23
CA THR A 11 -17.53 -17.87 12.82
C THR A 11 -17.36 -16.37 12.53
N PRO A 12 -18.27 -15.76 11.75
CA PRO A 12 -18.28 -14.31 11.53
C PRO A 12 -18.41 -13.49 12.82
N VAL A 13 -17.85 -12.27 12.80
CA VAL A 13 -17.91 -11.32 13.93
C VAL A 13 -19.35 -10.95 14.26
N ALA A 14 -19.75 -11.16 15.52
CA ALA A 14 -21.02 -10.68 16.06
C ALA A 14 -21.03 -9.14 16.16
N ASN A 15 -22.21 -8.51 16.03
CA ASN A 15 -22.30 -7.04 15.96
C ASN A 15 -21.80 -6.33 17.24
N ASN A 16 -21.88 -6.97 18.40
CA ASN A 16 -21.44 -6.45 19.70
C ASN A 16 -19.92 -6.54 19.94
N GLU A 17 -19.17 -7.30 19.12
CA GLU A 17 -17.72 -7.42 19.23
C GLU A 17 -16.96 -6.54 18.22
N ARG A 18 -17.65 -5.64 17.52
CA ARG A 18 -17.06 -4.82 16.47
C ARG A 18 -16.35 -3.60 17.02
N ILE A 19 -15.18 -3.32 16.46
CA ILE A 19 -14.40 -2.11 16.79
C ILE A 19 -14.93 -0.97 15.92
N GLN A 20 -15.87 -0.18 16.46
CA GLN A 20 -16.51 0.92 15.73
C GLN A 20 -15.50 1.91 15.15
N ALA A 21 -14.43 2.23 15.88
CA ALA A 21 -13.36 3.10 15.41
C ALA A 21 -12.75 2.61 14.09
N LEU A 22 -12.60 1.29 13.91
CA LEU A 22 -12.05 0.71 12.69
C LEU A 22 -13.02 0.89 11.50
N ASP A 23 -14.32 0.74 11.75
CA ASP A 23 -15.35 0.90 10.72
C ASP A 23 -15.47 2.37 10.28
N VAL A 24 -15.40 3.33 11.22
CA VAL A 24 -15.42 4.77 10.91
C VAL A 24 -14.18 5.18 10.09
N VAL A 25 -12.98 4.74 10.51
CA VAL A 25 -11.74 5.06 9.80
C VAL A 25 -11.72 4.41 8.40
N ARG A 26 -12.30 3.21 8.24
CA ARG A 26 -12.52 2.61 6.90
C ARG A 26 -13.44 3.45 6.02
N GLY A 27 -14.56 3.91 6.57
CA GLY A 27 -15.49 4.77 5.83
C GLY A 27 -14.83 6.07 5.38
N PHE A 28 -14.07 6.71 6.27
CA PHE A 28 -13.25 7.88 5.93
C PHE A 28 -12.22 7.57 4.83
N ALA A 29 -11.47 6.47 4.99
CA ALA A 29 -10.45 6.07 4.03
C ALA A 29 -11.06 5.84 2.63
N LEU A 30 -12.24 5.23 2.56
CA LEU A 30 -12.91 4.91 1.31
C LEU A 30 -13.32 6.17 0.52
N ILE A 31 -13.68 7.26 1.18
CA ILE A 31 -13.97 8.55 0.51
C ILE A 31 -12.70 9.06 -0.20
N GLY A 32 -11.56 9.08 0.50
CA GLY A 32 -10.32 9.57 -0.14
C GLY A 32 -9.76 8.61 -1.19
N ILE A 33 -10.00 7.30 -1.07
CA ILE A 33 -9.72 6.35 -2.17
C ILE A 33 -10.56 6.70 -3.40
N LEU A 34 -11.84 7.02 -3.24
CA LEU A 34 -12.69 7.47 -4.36
C LEU A 34 -12.18 8.79 -4.96
N MET A 35 -11.79 9.76 -4.12
CA MET A 35 -11.25 11.05 -4.57
C MET A 35 -9.97 10.91 -5.40
N MET A 36 -9.06 10.00 -5.04
CA MET A 36 -7.85 9.79 -5.84
C MET A 36 -8.12 8.93 -7.09
N ASN A 37 -9.02 7.94 -7.00
CA ASN A 37 -9.26 6.99 -8.07
C ASN A 37 -10.07 7.59 -9.23
N VAL A 38 -10.90 8.62 -8.98
CA VAL A 38 -11.69 9.27 -10.04
C VAL A 38 -10.83 9.75 -11.21
N GLU A 39 -9.57 10.12 -10.94
CA GLU A 39 -8.63 10.52 -11.98
C GLU A 39 -8.33 9.40 -12.98
N PHE A 40 -8.23 8.16 -12.51
CA PHE A 40 -7.95 7.01 -13.38
C PHE A 40 -9.15 6.65 -14.29
N PHE A 41 -10.35 7.14 -13.98
CA PHE A 41 -11.52 6.98 -14.85
C PHE A 41 -11.60 8.09 -15.91
N ASN A 42 -10.83 9.16 -15.76
CA ASN A 42 -10.88 10.35 -16.61
C ASN A 42 -9.55 10.64 -17.34
N ARG A 43 -8.56 9.74 -17.22
CA ARG A 43 -7.20 9.87 -17.76
C ARG A 43 -6.63 8.49 -18.07
N ALA A 44 -5.80 8.39 -19.11
CA ALA A 44 -5.10 7.16 -19.43
C ALA A 44 -4.20 6.72 -18.26
N THR A 45 -4.20 5.42 -17.95
CA THR A 45 -3.40 4.84 -16.86
C THR A 45 -1.91 5.01 -17.11
N ALA A 46 -1.49 4.97 -18.38
CA ALA A 46 -0.14 5.24 -18.79
C ALA A 46 0.33 6.64 -18.41
N ASP A 47 -0.59 7.59 -18.28
CA ASP A 47 -0.28 8.98 -17.94
C ASP A 47 -0.30 9.27 -16.43
N ILE A 48 -0.90 8.38 -15.63
CA ILE A 48 -0.94 8.49 -14.17
C ILE A 48 0.49 8.46 -13.60
N GLY A 49 0.71 9.24 -12.53
CA GLY A 49 2.00 9.33 -11.85
C GLY A 49 2.86 10.52 -12.28
N ASN A 50 2.51 11.23 -13.36
CA ASN A 50 3.18 12.46 -13.80
C ASN A 50 2.82 13.72 -12.98
N GLY A 51 2.13 13.56 -11.85
CA GLY A 51 1.61 14.68 -11.08
C GLY A 51 0.40 15.36 -11.73
N ILE A 52 0.26 16.64 -11.45
CA ILE A 52 -0.89 17.47 -11.88
C ILE A 52 -0.82 17.67 -13.41
N PRO A 53 -1.90 17.41 -14.16
CA PRO A 53 -1.95 17.65 -15.59
C PRO A 53 -1.54 19.09 -15.96
N ALA A 54 -0.71 19.24 -17.00
CA ALA A 54 -0.29 20.53 -17.50
C ALA A 54 -1.48 21.31 -18.09
N GLY A 55 -1.48 22.63 -17.93
CA GLY A 55 -2.51 23.52 -18.50
C GLY A 55 -3.78 23.68 -17.66
N LEU A 56 -3.88 23.06 -16.48
CA LEU A 56 -4.96 23.35 -15.54
C LEU A 56 -4.83 24.79 -14.99
N THR A 57 -5.93 25.54 -15.02
CA THR A 57 -6.01 26.91 -14.48
C THR A 57 -7.20 27.08 -13.53
N GLY A 58 -7.18 28.17 -12.76
CA GLY A 58 -8.26 28.53 -11.85
C GLY A 58 -8.59 27.46 -10.83
N ALA A 59 -9.89 27.20 -10.62
CA ALA A 59 -10.36 26.26 -9.62
C ALA A 59 -9.99 24.79 -9.93
N ASN A 60 -9.86 24.40 -11.21
CA ASN A 60 -9.43 23.04 -11.57
C ASN A 60 -8.01 22.73 -11.08
N PHE A 61 -7.09 23.70 -11.18
CA PHE A 61 -5.75 23.57 -10.65
C PHE A 61 -5.75 23.37 -9.14
N TRP A 62 -6.45 24.24 -8.39
CA TRP A 62 -6.47 24.17 -6.93
C TRP A 62 -7.12 22.90 -6.40
N VAL A 63 -8.18 22.40 -7.07
CA VAL A 63 -8.78 21.11 -6.71
C VAL A 63 -7.81 19.96 -7.02
N SER A 64 -7.15 19.98 -8.17
CA SER A 64 -6.14 18.96 -8.50
C SER A 64 -4.98 18.99 -7.51
N TYR A 65 -4.52 20.18 -7.15
CA TYR A 65 -3.50 20.40 -6.13
C TYR A 65 -3.94 19.82 -4.79
N PHE A 66 -5.15 20.15 -4.33
CA PHE A 66 -5.70 19.63 -3.08
C PHE A 66 -5.71 18.09 -3.05
N VAL A 67 -6.20 17.44 -4.12
CA VAL A 67 -6.25 15.98 -4.18
C VAL A 67 -4.85 15.38 -4.22
N GLN A 68 -3.98 15.87 -5.13
CA GLN A 68 -2.61 15.37 -5.26
C GLN A 68 -1.83 15.51 -3.94
N TYR A 69 -2.12 16.56 -3.21
CA TYR A 69 -1.39 16.94 -2.03
C TYR A 69 -1.91 16.27 -0.75
N PHE A 70 -3.19 16.47 -0.43
CA PHE A 70 -3.81 16.02 0.82
C PHE A 70 -4.40 14.61 0.72
N VAL A 71 -4.60 14.06 -0.47
CA VAL A 71 -5.27 12.77 -0.66
C VAL A 71 -4.31 11.71 -1.22
N THR A 72 -3.72 11.97 -2.40
CA THR A 72 -2.85 11.01 -3.07
C THR A 72 -1.69 10.59 -2.16
N GLY A 73 -1.41 9.29 -2.12
CA GLY A 73 -0.41 8.72 -1.23
C GLY A 73 -0.92 8.33 0.16
N LYS A 74 -1.69 9.21 0.80
CA LYS A 74 -2.12 9.05 2.19
C LYS A 74 -3.24 8.03 2.33
N PHE A 75 -4.23 8.07 1.46
CA PHE A 75 -5.41 7.22 1.61
C PHE A 75 -5.15 5.74 1.30
N TRP A 76 -4.29 5.41 0.32
CA TRP A 76 -3.86 4.02 0.16
C TRP A 76 -2.98 3.55 1.33
N THR A 77 -2.16 4.42 1.91
CA THR A 77 -1.37 4.12 3.12
C THR A 77 -2.28 3.81 4.32
N ILE A 78 -3.34 4.62 4.53
CA ILE A 78 -4.38 4.36 5.54
C ILE A 78 -5.09 3.04 5.25
N PHE A 79 -5.49 2.80 4.01
CA PHE A 79 -6.19 1.57 3.63
C PHE A 79 -5.31 0.33 3.86
N SER A 80 -4.01 0.42 3.62
CA SER A 80 -3.04 -0.65 3.90
C SER A 80 -2.90 -0.90 5.41
N LEU A 81 -2.82 0.15 6.23
CA LEU A 81 -2.87 0.03 7.69
C LEU A 81 -4.12 -0.72 8.15
N LEU A 82 -5.28 -0.32 7.65
CA LEU A 82 -6.58 -0.91 8.00
C LEU A 82 -6.70 -2.37 7.56
N PHE A 83 -6.08 -2.74 6.44
CA PHE A 83 -5.99 -4.14 6.01
C PHE A 83 -5.14 -4.96 7.01
N GLY A 84 -3.97 -4.46 7.41
CA GLY A 84 -3.15 -5.06 8.47
C GLY A 84 -3.88 -5.18 9.81
N MET A 85 -4.67 -4.18 10.18
CA MET A 85 -5.56 -4.26 11.35
C MET A 85 -6.61 -5.37 11.17
N GLY A 86 -7.22 -5.47 9.99
CA GLY A 86 -8.20 -6.51 9.66
C GLY A 86 -7.62 -7.93 9.75
N PHE A 87 -6.38 -8.13 9.30
CA PHE A 87 -5.61 -9.35 9.50
C PHE A 87 -5.45 -9.67 10.99
N ALA A 88 -4.94 -8.71 11.77
CA ALA A 88 -4.65 -8.91 13.18
C ALA A 88 -5.92 -9.17 14.02
N VAL A 89 -7.05 -8.53 13.69
CA VAL A 89 -8.33 -8.82 14.34
C VAL A 89 -8.73 -10.28 14.12
N MET A 90 -8.58 -10.80 12.91
CA MET A 90 -8.92 -12.19 12.61
C MET A 90 -7.93 -13.16 13.28
N LEU A 91 -6.63 -12.84 13.27
CA LEU A 91 -5.59 -13.63 13.91
C LEU A 91 -5.79 -13.71 15.42
N THR A 92 -5.92 -12.58 16.10
CA THR A 92 -6.10 -12.53 17.57
C THR A 92 -7.38 -13.24 18.02
N ARG A 93 -8.44 -13.22 17.21
CA ARG A 93 -9.66 -14.00 17.49
C ARG A 93 -9.42 -15.49 17.35
N ALA A 94 -8.74 -15.92 16.28
CA ALA A 94 -8.39 -17.32 16.10
C ALA A 94 -7.50 -17.83 17.26
N GLU A 95 -6.51 -17.03 17.67
CA GLU A 95 -5.67 -17.31 18.85
C GLU A 95 -6.50 -17.41 20.14
N ARG A 96 -7.37 -16.42 20.43
CA ARG A 96 -8.25 -16.42 21.63
C ARG A 96 -9.20 -17.61 21.66
N ALA A 97 -9.67 -18.06 20.49
CA ALA A 97 -10.58 -19.20 20.36
C ALA A 97 -9.86 -20.56 20.26
N GLY A 98 -8.52 -20.59 20.24
CA GLY A 98 -7.74 -21.82 20.04
C GLY A 98 -7.92 -22.48 18.67
N ARG A 99 -8.28 -21.71 17.63
CA ARG A 99 -8.62 -22.22 16.29
C ARG A 99 -7.52 -21.99 15.27
N GLY A 100 -7.46 -22.84 14.24
CA GLY A 100 -6.56 -22.69 13.10
C GLY A 100 -6.87 -21.43 12.29
N PHE A 101 -5.86 -20.58 12.07
CA PHE A 101 -5.99 -19.30 11.37
C PHE A 101 -5.64 -19.36 9.87
N VAL A 102 -4.59 -20.11 9.52
CA VAL A 102 -3.94 -20.01 8.19
C VAL A 102 -4.87 -20.42 7.06
N VAL A 103 -5.60 -21.54 7.19
CA VAL A 103 -6.46 -22.06 6.11
C VAL A 103 -7.63 -21.12 5.80
N PRO A 104 -8.46 -20.68 6.77
CA PRO A 104 -9.51 -19.70 6.50
C PRO A 104 -8.96 -18.39 5.93
N TYR A 105 -7.79 -17.94 6.41
CA TYR A 105 -7.20 -16.71 5.91
C TYR A 105 -6.66 -16.86 4.48
N MET A 106 -6.09 -18.01 4.10
CA MET A 106 -5.70 -18.27 2.70
C MET A 106 -6.90 -18.28 1.75
N ARG A 107 -8.03 -18.86 2.16
CA ARG A 107 -9.28 -18.80 1.36
C ARG A 107 -9.75 -17.35 1.19
N ARG A 108 -9.69 -16.56 2.26
CA ARG A 108 -10.02 -15.14 2.25
C ARG A 108 -9.14 -14.35 1.28
N ILE A 109 -7.83 -14.60 1.26
CA ILE A 109 -6.89 -13.97 0.35
C ILE A 109 -7.13 -14.41 -1.09
N ALA A 110 -7.37 -15.71 -1.33
CA ALA A 110 -7.66 -16.23 -2.66
C ALA A 110 -8.94 -15.62 -3.25
N ALA A 111 -9.99 -15.48 -2.44
CA ALA A 111 -11.20 -14.77 -2.84
C ALA A 111 -10.94 -13.29 -3.14
N LEU A 112 -10.09 -12.63 -2.34
CA LEU A 112 -9.69 -11.25 -2.57
C LEU A 112 -8.92 -11.09 -3.89
N ALA A 113 -8.00 -12.01 -4.19
CA ALA A 113 -7.28 -12.05 -5.46
C ALA A 113 -8.23 -12.26 -6.63
N ALA A 114 -9.18 -13.19 -6.53
CA ALA A 114 -10.18 -13.42 -7.57
C ALA A 114 -11.04 -12.18 -7.83
N PHE A 115 -11.54 -11.53 -6.77
CA PHE A 115 -12.27 -10.26 -6.89
C PHE A 115 -11.40 -9.18 -7.52
N GLY A 116 -10.12 -9.07 -7.12
CA GLY A 116 -9.19 -8.10 -7.69
C GLY A 116 -8.92 -8.31 -9.18
N ILE A 117 -8.68 -9.55 -9.61
CA ILE A 117 -8.46 -9.90 -11.02
C ILE A 117 -9.70 -9.58 -11.85
N MET A 118 -10.88 -10.00 -11.40
CA MET A 118 -12.13 -9.69 -12.09
C MET A 118 -12.37 -8.18 -12.13
N HIS A 119 -12.17 -7.49 -11.01
CA HIS A 119 -12.33 -6.04 -10.92
C HIS A 119 -11.36 -5.31 -11.85
N HIS A 120 -10.10 -5.73 -11.92
CA HIS A 120 -9.08 -5.19 -12.81
C HIS A 120 -9.50 -5.32 -14.29
N ILE A 121 -9.80 -6.54 -14.71
CA ILE A 121 -10.10 -6.85 -16.11
C ILE A 121 -11.43 -6.21 -16.55
N PHE A 122 -12.48 -6.37 -15.75
CA PHE A 122 -13.84 -6.01 -16.16
C PHE A 122 -14.22 -4.57 -15.86
N LEU A 123 -13.61 -3.91 -14.89
CA LEU A 123 -14.11 -2.61 -14.40
C LEU A 123 -13.06 -1.52 -14.39
N PHE A 124 -11.90 -1.76 -13.77
CA PHE A 124 -10.99 -0.70 -13.37
C PHE A 124 -9.54 -1.18 -13.18
N ALA A 125 -8.61 -0.66 -14.00
CA ALA A 125 -7.21 -1.08 -13.99
C ALA A 125 -6.42 -0.69 -12.72
N GLY A 126 -6.84 0.36 -11.99
CA GLY A 126 -6.17 0.80 -10.75
C GLY A 126 -6.58 -0.01 -9.51
N ASP A 127 -6.82 -1.30 -9.67
CA ASP A 127 -7.20 -2.18 -8.57
C ASP A 127 -6.10 -2.33 -7.50
N ILE A 128 -6.49 -2.27 -6.23
CA ILE A 128 -5.59 -2.48 -5.07
C ILE A 128 -5.75 -3.88 -4.44
N LEU A 129 -6.81 -4.61 -4.79
CA LEU A 129 -7.16 -5.88 -4.16
C LEU A 129 -6.14 -6.97 -4.51
N VAL A 130 -5.66 -7.01 -5.76
CA VAL A 130 -4.57 -7.90 -6.17
C VAL A 130 -3.31 -7.61 -5.36
N SER A 131 -2.87 -6.35 -5.30
CA SER A 131 -1.70 -5.93 -4.49
C SER A 131 -1.82 -6.36 -3.03
N TYR A 132 -3.00 -6.19 -2.45
CA TYR A 132 -3.25 -6.56 -1.05
C TYR A 132 -3.28 -8.06 -0.84
N SER A 133 -3.75 -8.83 -1.83
CA SER A 133 -3.70 -10.29 -1.77
C SER A 133 -2.25 -10.79 -1.77
N VAL A 134 -1.39 -10.24 -2.63
CA VAL A 134 0.04 -10.58 -2.70
C VAL A 134 0.75 -10.17 -1.40
N ALA A 135 0.51 -8.95 -0.92
CA ALA A 135 1.05 -8.48 0.36
C ALA A 135 0.59 -9.30 1.56
N ALA A 136 -0.65 -9.82 1.54
CA ALA A 136 -1.17 -10.69 2.58
C ALA A 136 -0.48 -12.06 2.60
N VAL A 137 -0.20 -12.63 1.42
CA VAL A 137 0.63 -13.85 1.32
C VAL A 137 2.06 -13.57 1.81
N ALA A 138 2.66 -12.45 1.40
CA ALA A 138 3.98 -12.04 1.86
C ALA A 138 4.02 -11.89 3.40
N LEU A 139 2.99 -11.30 4.01
CA LEU A 139 2.86 -11.20 5.45
C LEU A 139 2.78 -12.60 6.12
N LEU A 140 2.06 -13.55 5.52
CA LEU A 140 2.03 -14.93 6.02
C LEU A 140 3.39 -15.61 5.93
N ILE A 141 4.16 -15.36 4.86
CA ILE A 141 5.54 -15.85 4.74
C ILE A 141 6.41 -15.23 5.86
N VAL A 142 6.27 -13.94 6.11
CA VAL A 142 6.99 -13.23 7.18
C VAL A 142 6.67 -13.80 8.56
N LEU A 143 5.41 -14.13 8.83
CA LEU A 143 4.97 -14.60 10.14
C LEU A 143 5.15 -16.12 10.34
N TYR A 144 4.90 -16.93 9.32
CA TYR A 144 4.81 -18.40 9.43
C TYR A 144 5.72 -19.17 8.46
N GLY A 145 6.34 -18.52 7.48
CA GLY A 145 7.16 -19.17 6.46
C GLY A 145 8.37 -19.88 7.06
N ARG A 146 8.63 -21.12 6.63
CA ARG A 146 9.82 -21.90 7.06
C ARG A 146 10.97 -21.65 6.09
N ALA A 147 12.18 -21.42 6.61
CA ALA A 147 13.35 -21.05 5.81
C ALA A 147 13.60 -22.00 4.63
N LYS A 148 13.55 -23.32 4.85
CA LYS A 148 13.77 -24.32 3.79
C LYS A 148 12.82 -24.18 2.59
N TRP A 149 11.55 -23.82 2.84
CA TRP A 149 10.55 -23.66 1.78
C TRP A 149 10.69 -22.32 1.05
N ILE A 150 11.10 -21.27 1.77
CA ILE A 150 11.41 -19.96 1.15
C ILE A 150 12.63 -20.12 0.23
N LEU A 151 13.68 -20.79 0.69
CA LEU A 151 14.89 -21.05 -0.10
C LEU A 151 14.60 -21.94 -1.32
N LEU A 152 13.79 -22.99 -1.16
CA LEU A 152 13.37 -23.82 -2.28
C LEU A 152 12.58 -23.01 -3.32
N ALA A 153 11.60 -22.22 -2.90
CA ALA A 153 10.81 -21.38 -3.79
C ALA A 153 11.69 -20.36 -4.54
N MET A 154 12.67 -19.78 -3.85
CA MET A 154 13.64 -18.86 -4.45
C MET A 154 14.53 -19.56 -5.49
N ALA A 155 15.04 -20.75 -5.17
CA ALA A 155 15.83 -21.56 -6.10
C ALA A 155 15.01 -21.96 -7.35
N LEU A 156 13.74 -22.34 -7.17
CA LEU A 156 12.84 -22.65 -8.28
C LEU A 156 12.55 -21.43 -9.16
N CYS A 157 12.37 -20.23 -8.57
CA CYS A 157 12.21 -19.00 -9.34
C CYS A 157 13.46 -18.68 -10.17
N ILE A 158 14.65 -18.78 -9.57
CA ILE A 158 15.92 -18.55 -10.27
C ILE A 158 16.11 -19.58 -11.39
N ALA A 159 15.90 -20.87 -11.09
CA ALA A 159 16.01 -21.94 -12.08
C ALA A 159 15.02 -21.75 -13.24
N GLY A 160 13.76 -21.43 -12.95
CA GLY A 160 12.77 -21.14 -13.98
C GLY A 160 13.12 -19.91 -14.81
N GLY A 161 13.67 -18.87 -14.19
CA GLY A 161 14.12 -17.66 -14.87
C GLY A 161 15.26 -17.93 -15.86
N ILE A 162 16.17 -18.84 -15.52
CA ILE A 162 17.29 -19.25 -16.39
C ILE A 162 16.82 -20.23 -17.47
N VAL A 163 16.07 -21.27 -17.10
CA VAL A 163 15.69 -22.37 -17.99
C VAL A 163 14.67 -21.93 -19.05
N PHE A 164 13.73 -21.06 -18.69
CA PHE A 164 12.64 -20.62 -19.57
C PHE A 164 12.79 -19.16 -20.03
N ASP A 165 13.93 -18.52 -19.79
CA ASP A 165 14.20 -17.08 -20.06
C ASP A 165 13.12 -16.14 -19.48
N MET A 166 12.50 -16.54 -18.37
CA MET A 166 11.42 -15.80 -17.72
C MET A 166 11.98 -14.77 -16.73
N LYS A 167 12.44 -13.63 -17.24
CA LYS A 167 13.12 -12.57 -16.44
C LYS A 167 12.33 -12.09 -15.22
N TRP A 168 11.00 -12.09 -15.27
CA TRP A 168 10.14 -11.66 -14.16
C TRP A 168 10.30 -12.54 -12.91
N LEU A 169 10.71 -13.82 -13.07
CA LEU A 169 10.95 -14.73 -11.94
C LEU A 169 12.13 -14.30 -11.06
N PHE A 170 13.11 -13.56 -11.58
CA PHE A 170 14.19 -13.02 -10.76
C PHE A 170 13.66 -11.97 -9.76
N GLY A 171 12.68 -11.16 -10.17
CA GLY A 171 12.00 -10.22 -9.28
C GLY A 171 11.25 -10.94 -8.15
N GLN A 172 10.61 -12.07 -8.47
CA GLN A 172 9.94 -12.94 -7.48
C GLN A 172 10.94 -13.53 -6.48
N ALA A 173 12.08 -14.02 -6.97
CA ALA A 173 13.16 -14.53 -6.12
C ALA A 173 13.70 -13.45 -5.18
N ALA A 174 13.90 -12.22 -5.67
CA ALA A 174 14.35 -11.09 -4.86
C ALA A 174 13.32 -10.73 -3.77
N GLY A 175 12.03 -10.72 -4.10
CA GLY A 175 10.96 -10.52 -3.13
C GLY A 175 10.93 -11.60 -2.05
N LEU A 176 11.04 -12.87 -2.42
CA LEU A 176 11.12 -13.99 -1.48
C LEU A 176 12.35 -13.90 -0.56
N ALA A 177 13.50 -13.50 -1.10
CA ALA A 177 14.71 -13.25 -0.32
C ALA A 177 14.45 -12.15 0.72
N PHE A 178 13.87 -11.03 0.29
CA PHE A 178 13.51 -9.91 1.17
C PHE A 178 12.56 -10.37 2.29
N PHE A 179 11.45 -11.05 1.94
CA PHE A 179 10.50 -11.57 2.94
C PHE A 179 11.15 -12.58 3.87
N GLY A 180 12.06 -13.42 3.39
CA GLY A 180 12.84 -14.35 4.21
C GLY A 180 13.71 -13.64 5.24
N VAL A 181 14.41 -12.57 4.84
CA VAL A 181 15.21 -11.74 5.75
C VAL A 181 14.32 -11.03 6.77
N VAL A 182 13.20 -10.45 6.35
CA VAL A 182 12.21 -9.82 7.25
C VAL A 182 11.63 -10.85 8.22
N ALA A 183 11.34 -12.07 7.77
CA ALA A 183 10.84 -13.16 8.60
C ALA A 183 11.87 -13.60 9.65
N TRP A 184 13.15 -13.69 9.26
CA TRP A 184 14.26 -13.98 10.16
C TRP A 184 14.43 -12.86 11.19
N TRP A 185 14.26 -11.61 10.77
CA TRP A 185 14.33 -10.44 11.64
C TRP A 185 13.22 -10.37 12.67
N LEU A 186 11.97 -10.51 12.24
CA LEU A 186 10.82 -10.39 13.12
C LEU A 186 10.77 -11.51 14.19
N ARG A 187 11.19 -12.73 13.81
CA ARG A 187 11.07 -13.94 14.63
C ARG A 187 12.35 -14.35 15.33
N GLY A 188 13.51 -13.90 14.86
CA GLY A 188 14.80 -14.24 15.46
C GLY A 188 14.91 -13.70 16.89
N GLU A 189 15.28 -14.56 17.83
CA GLU A 189 15.48 -14.17 19.25
C GLU A 189 16.95 -14.15 19.67
N GLN A 190 17.86 -14.42 18.73
CA GLN A 190 19.29 -14.45 19.00
C GLN A 190 19.81 -13.05 19.34
N ARG A 191 20.56 -12.95 20.44
CA ARG A 191 21.16 -11.71 20.92
C ARG A 191 22.67 -11.81 20.98
N MET A 192 23.34 -10.69 20.73
CA MET A 192 24.78 -10.59 20.98
C MET A 192 25.07 -10.66 22.48
N LYS A 193 26.04 -11.49 22.89
CA LYS A 193 26.40 -11.65 24.32
C LYS A 193 27.16 -10.43 24.88
N ARG A 194 27.82 -9.65 24.01
CA ARG A 194 28.57 -8.41 24.33
C ARG A 194 27.89 -7.20 23.66
N PHE A 195 28.03 -5.99 24.22
CA PHE A 195 27.44 -4.71 23.75
C PHE A 195 25.94 -4.48 23.99
N GLY A 196 25.43 -4.69 25.22
CA GLY A 196 24.04 -4.29 25.56
C GLY A 196 22.94 -5.16 24.95
N LYS A 197 23.29 -6.37 24.49
CA LYS A 197 22.39 -7.43 24.00
C LYS A 197 21.42 -7.04 22.85
N PRO A 198 21.84 -6.30 21.80
CA PRO A 198 20.99 -6.05 20.65
C PRO A 198 20.65 -7.36 19.91
N PRO A 199 19.53 -7.38 19.16
CA PRO A 199 19.26 -8.44 18.20
C PRO A 199 20.45 -8.58 17.23
N VAL A 200 20.86 -9.81 16.90
CA VAL A 200 22.00 -10.08 16.00
C VAL A 200 21.84 -9.35 14.66
N ILE A 201 20.63 -9.38 14.08
CA ILE A 201 20.34 -8.75 12.79
C ILE A 201 20.47 -7.22 12.85
N ALA A 202 19.98 -6.60 13.93
CA ALA A 202 20.13 -5.16 14.13
C ALA A 202 21.62 -4.77 14.23
N PHE A 203 22.43 -5.59 14.92
CA PHE A 203 23.87 -5.39 14.99
C PHE A 203 24.55 -5.55 13.62
N ILE A 204 24.21 -6.60 12.86
CA ILE A 204 24.73 -6.82 11.50
C ILE A 204 24.42 -5.62 10.60
N LEU A 205 23.18 -5.12 10.63
CA LEU A 205 22.79 -3.96 9.83
C LEU A 205 23.54 -2.69 10.23
N MET A 206 23.74 -2.46 11.54
CA MET A 206 24.57 -1.36 12.02
C MET A 206 26.03 -1.52 11.59
N LEU A 207 26.59 -2.72 11.66
CA LEU A 207 27.97 -2.99 11.26
C LEU A 207 28.16 -2.80 9.75
N ILE A 208 27.32 -3.42 8.92
CA ILE A 208 27.33 -3.22 7.46
C ILE A 208 27.14 -1.74 7.13
N GLY A 209 26.20 -1.09 7.80
CA GLY A 209 25.95 0.34 7.63
C GLY A 209 27.18 1.20 7.90
N LEU A 210 27.85 0.95 9.02
CA LEU A 210 29.10 1.62 9.37
C LEU A 210 30.23 1.35 8.37
N LEU A 211 30.41 0.08 7.95
CA LEU A 211 31.42 -0.30 6.96
C LEU A 211 31.19 0.37 5.61
N LEU A 212 29.94 0.47 5.15
CA LEU A 212 29.59 1.17 3.91
C LEU A 212 29.83 2.68 4.01
N MET A 213 29.55 3.29 5.17
CA MET A 213 29.87 4.70 5.40
C MET A 213 31.39 4.95 5.39
N LEU A 214 32.17 4.09 6.03
CA LEU A 214 33.64 4.16 6.03
C LEU A 214 34.22 3.90 4.63
N GLY A 215 33.71 2.89 3.93
CA GLY A 215 34.12 2.57 2.56
C GLY A 215 33.77 3.70 1.57
N GLY A 216 32.61 4.34 1.75
CA GLY A 216 32.24 5.52 0.99
C GLY A 216 33.13 6.73 1.29
N ALA A 217 33.50 6.95 2.55
CA ALA A 217 34.48 8.00 2.92
C ALA A 217 35.86 7.71 2.29
N ALA A 218 36.32 6.46 2.30
CA ALA A 218 37.55 6.05 1.64
C ALA A 218 37.47 6.18 0.10
N ALA A 219 36.30 5.97 -0.49
CA ALA A 219 36.08 6.14 -1.92
C ALA A 219 36.28 7.59 -2.41
N TRP A 220 36.18 8.58 -1.52
CA TRP A 220 36.55 9.97 -1.83
C TRP A 220 38.07 10.17 -1.94
N ALA A 221 38.86 9.36 -1.25
CA ALA A 221 40.33 9.37 -1.36
C ALA A 221 40.84 8.54 -2.56
N ALA A 222 40.00 7.68 -3.15
CA ALA A 222 40.36 6.83 -4.26
C ALA A 222 39.99 7.46 -5.63
N PRO A 223 40.96 7.73 -6.52
CA PRO A 223 40.70 8.45 -7.77
C PRO A 223 39.82 7.68 -8.76
N ASN A 224 39.86 6.34 -8.74
CA ASN A 224 39.17 5.47 -9.71
C ASN A 224 37.75 5.04 -9.32
N VAL A 225 37.20 5.53 -8.21
CA VAL A 225 35.85 5.15 -7.77
C VAL A 225 34.79 6.06 -8.40
N PRO A 226 33.74 5.50 -9.06
CA PRO A 226 32.66 6.30 -9.64
C PRO A 226 31.98 7.20 -8.61
N LYS A 227 31.49 8.37 -9.02
CA LYS A 227 30.83 9.34 -8.13
C LYS A 227 29.57 8.74 -7.49
N GLU A 228 28.87 7.90 -8.23
CA GLU A 228 27.65 7.21 -7.81
C GLU A 228 27.94 6.32 -6.60
N ALA A 229 29.10 5.65 -6.58
CA ALA A 229 29.53 4.83 -5.45
C ALA A 229 30.00 5.69 -4.26
N ARG A 230 30.67 6.83 -4.50
CA ARG A 230 31.13 7.76 -3.44
C ARG A 230 29.99 8.34 -2.61
N ILE A 231 28.82 8.54 -3.22
CA ILE A 231 27.63 9.13 -2.58
C ILE A 231 26.63 8.05 -2.17
N GLY A 232 26.42 7.05 -3.03
CA GLY A 232 25.46 5.97 -2.80
C GLY A 232 25.85 5.06 -1.63
N LEU A 233 27.15 4.75 -1.45
CA LEU A 233 27.60 3.87 -0.36
C LEU A 233 27.38 4.49 1.03
N PRO A 234 27.74 5.77 1.31
CA PRO A 234 27.40 6.40 2.59
C PRO A 234 25.90 6.51 2.84
N ILE A 235 25.09 6.82 1.82
CA ILE A 235 23.63 6.92 1.93
C ILE A 235 23.02 5.57 2.33
N LEU A 236 23.38 4.50 1.60
CA LEU A 236 22.95 3.15 1.91
C LEU A 236 23.44 2.73 3.30
N GLY A 237 24.68 3.07 3.64
CA GLY A 237 25.29 2.79 4.93
C GLY A 237 24.53 3.44 6.08
N PHE A 238 24.21 4.73 5.96
CA PHE A 238 23.39 5.47 6.93
C PHE A 238 21.99 4.88 7.04
N ALA A 239 21.35 4.54 5.92
CA ALA A 239 20.02 3.95 5.91
C ALA A 239 19.98 2.62 6.69
N LEU A 240 20.93 1.72 6.42
CA LEU A 240 21.06 0.44 7.12
C LEU A 240 21.40 0.61 8.60
N PHE A 241 22.27 1.58 8.93
CA PHE A 241 22.61 1.90 10.31
C PHE A 241 21.41 2.43 11.10
N ALA A 242 20.70 3.42 10.55
CA ALA A 242 19.49 3.99 11.15
C ALA A 242 18.41 2.93 11.35
N LEU A 243 18.23 2.05 10.36
CA LEU A 243 17.30 0.94 10.44
C LEU A 243 17.68 -0.07 11.55
N GLY A 244 18.97 -0.44 11.65
CA GLY A 244 19.48 -1.26 12.74
C GLY A 244 19.32 -0.59 14.11
N PHE A 245 19.50 0.73 14.18
CA PHE A 245 19.33 1.51 15.41
C PHE A 245 17.86 1.58 15.86
N LEU A 246 16.92 1.89 14.96
CA LEU A 246 15.48 1.92 15.24
C LEU A 246 14.95 0.58 15.76
N THR A 247 15.59 -0.51 15.34
CA THR A 247 15.26 -1.88 15.74
C THR A 247 16.17 -2.40 16.87
N LYS A 248 17.06 -1.60 17.45
CA LYS A 248 17.88 -2.01 18.60
C LYS A 248 17.03 -2.37 19.82
N ARG A 249 15.90 -1.69 20.01
CA ARG A 249 14.91 -1.96 21.09
C ARG A 249 13.86 -3.02 20.72
N HIS A 250 14.05 -3.76 19.63
CA HIS A 250 13.09 -4.73 19.10
C HIS A 250 12.70 -5.84 20.10
N HIS A 251 13.52 -6.15 21.11
CA HIS A 251 13.18 -7.15 22.13
C HIS A 251 12.75 -6.59 23.50
N ALA A 252 12.51 -5.28 23.63
CA ALA A 252 12.03 -4.69 24.87
C ALA A 252 10.54 -4.98 25.12
N ASP A 253 9.72 -5.06 24.06
CA ASP A 253 8.30 -5.38 24.10
C ASP A 253 7.92 -6.28 22.90
N LYS A 254 7.38 -7.47 23.14
CA LYS A 254 6.98 -8.41 22.07
C LYS A 254 5.98 -7.78 21.06
N PRO A 255 4.96 -6.99 21.47
CA PRO A 255 4.07 -6.34 20.52
C PRO A 255 4.78 -5.27 19.66
N GLY A 256 5.76 -4.57 20.22
CA GLY A 256 6.45 -3.47 19.56
C GLY A 256 7.36 -3.89 18.40
N ARG A 257 7.58 -5.19 18.19
CA ARG A 257 8.37 -5.70 17.06
C ARG A 257 7.79 -5.30 15.71
N ALA A 258 6.48 -5.47 15.56
CA ALA A 258 5.80 -5.31 14.27
C ALA A 258 5.83 -3.85 13.78
N TRP A 259 5.49 -2.86 14.61
CA TRP A 259 5.51 -1.47 14.17
C TRP A 259 6.91 -0.94 13.90
N ARG A 260 7.93 -1.33 14.70
CA ARG A 260 9.32 -0.89 14.47
C ARG A 260 9.85 -1.42 13.15
N LEU A 261 9.59 -2.69 12.86
CA LEU A 261 9.98 -3.30 11.59
C LEU A 261 9.18 -2.69 10.43
N GLY A 262 7.88 -2.48 10.60
CA GLY A 262 7.04 -1.89 9.57
C GLY A 262 7.40 -0.46 9.21
N VAL A 263 7.63 0.40 10.22
CA VAL A 263 8.16 1.76 10.04
C VAL A 263 9.55 1.70 9.41
N GLY A 264 10.40 0.79 9.88
CA GLY A 264 11.74 0.58 9.34
C GLY A 264 11.73 0.26 7.84
N ILE A 265 10.93 -0.73 7.41
CA ILE A 265 10.79 -1.12 6.00
C ILE A 265 10.30 0.08 5.17
N TYR A 266 9.23 0.73 5.60
CA TYR A 266 8.65 1.87 4.89
C TYR A 266 9.64 3.03 4.74
N CYS A 267 10.24 3.46 5.86
CA CYS A 267 11.18 4.56 5.87
C CYS A 267 12.45 4.22 5.07
N PHE A 268 12.95 2.98 5.15
CA PHE A 268 14.11 2.56 4.36
C PHE A 268 13.83 2.65 2.86
N SER A 269 12.72 2.09 2.39
CA SER A 269 12.34 2.10 0.96
C SER A 269 12.25 3.51 0.40
N PHE A 270 11.55 4.41 1.11
CA PHE A 270 11.36 5.78 0.62
C PHE A 270 12.53 6.71 0.93
N PHE A 271 13.34 6.43 1.95
CA PHE A 271 14.61 7.14 2.16
C PHE A 271 15.57 6.87 1.02
N MET A 272 15.72 5.61 0.58
CA MET A 272 16.57 5.30 -0.57
C MET A 272 16.09 5.99 -1.85
N MET A 273 14.78 6.02 -2.09
CA MET A 273 14.19 6.76 -3.22
C MET A 273 14.46 8.28 -3.12
N THR A 274 14.26 8.86 -1.94
CA THR A 274 14.50 10.29 -1.68
C THR A 274 15.97 10.63 -1.88
N ALA A 275 16.87 9.81 -1.36
CA ALA A 275 18.30 10.06 -1.40
C ALA A 275 18.87 9.90 -2.81
N ALA A 276 18.39 8.92 -3.57
CA ALA A 276 18.72 8.79 -5.00
C ALA A 276 18.24 10.00 -5.80
N GLY A 277 16.98 10.43 -5.59
CA GLY A 277 16.45 11.64 -6.21
C GLY A 277 17.23 12.90 -5.81
N ALA A 278 17.60 13.03 -4.53
CA ALA A 278 18.38 14.15 -4.02
C ALA A 278 19.80 14.17 -4.63
N SER A 279 20.44 13.01 -4.80
CA SER A 279 21.75 12.94 -5.47
C SER A 279 21.66 13.40 -6.92
N MET A 280 20.61 13.02 -7.65
CA MET A 280 20.40 13.50 -9.02
C MET A 280 20.14 15.01 -9.05
N TYR A 281 19.35 15.53 -8.11
CA TYR A 281 18.94 16.93 -8.05
C TYR A 281 20.09 17.88 -7.65
N PHE A 282 20.84 17.55 -6.59
CA PHE A 282 21.90 18.43 -6.07
C PHE A 282 23.26 18.22 -6.73
N LEU A 283 23.49 17.06 -7.34
CA LEU A 283 24.75 16.70 -7.99
C LEU A 283 24.48 16.24 -9.44
N PRO A 284 23.92 17.11 -10.30
CA PRO A 284 23.64 16.74 -11.67
C PRO A 284 24.95 16.36 -12.38
N GLU A 285 24.91 15.28 -13.17
CA GLU A 285 26.00 14.95 -14.07
C GLU A 285 26.19 16.13 -15.04
N LYS A 286 27.35 16.79 -14.98
CA LYS A 286 27.71 17.75 -16.01
C LYS A 286 27.85 16.97 -17.31
N PRO A 287 27.28 17.42 -18.44
CA PRO A 287 27.53 16.79 -19.73
C PRO A 287 29.04 16.80 -19.94
N VAL A 288 29.64 15.61 -19.87
CA VAL A 288 31.04 15.45 -20.21
C VAL A 288 31.09 15.71 -21.70
N ALA A 289 31.79 16.77 -22.15
CA ALA A 289 32.12 16.92 -23.56
C ALA A 289 32.81 15.61 -23.96
N ALA A 290 32.09 14.75 -24.67
CA ALA A 290 32.39 13.33 -24.69
C ALA A 290 33.79 13.07 -25.25
N VAL A 291 34.73 12.65 -24.39
CA VAL A 291 36.16 12.59 -24.73
C VAL A 291 36.52 11.26 -25.41
N THR A 292 35.71 10.22 -25.25
CA THR A 292 35.94 8.90 -25.84
C THR A 292 34.76 8.40 -26.67
N LYS A 293 35.05 7.67 -27.77
CA LYS A 293 34.05 7.08 -28.68
C LYS A 293 33.04 6.18 -27.96
N GLU A 294 33.48 5.49 -26.91
CA GLU A 294 32.66 4.58 -26.12
C GLU A 294 31.64 5.33 -25.24
N GLN A 295 32.02 6.47 -24.66
CA GLN A 295 31.11 7.34 -23.90
C GLN A 295 30.06 7.98 -24.81
N ILE A 296 30.45 8.43 -26.01
CA ILE A 296 29.52 8.95 -27.03
C ILE A 296 28.51 7.87 -27.42
N LYS A 297 28.97 6.62 -27.62
CA LYS A 297 28.10 5.50 -27.97
C LYS A 297 27.10 5.21 -26.85
N LYS A 298 27.56 5.15 -25.60
CA LYS A 298 26.70 4.89 -24.43
C LYS A 298 25.66 6.00 -24.20
N GLU A 299 26.05 7.27 -24.34
CA GLU A 299 25.12 8.40 -24.21
C GLU A 299 24.08 8.41 -25.33
N LYS A 300 24.48 8.11 -26.57
CA LYS A 300 23.56 7.94 -27.71
C LYS A 300 22.60 6.78 -27.49
N GLU A 301 23.08 5.65 -27.01
CA GLU A 301 22.25 4.47 -26.69
C GLU A 301 21.24 4.82 -25.58
N GLN A 302 21.68 5.45 -24.49
CA GLN A 302 20.78 5.87 -23.39
C GLN A 302 19.75 6.92 -23.83
N THR A 303 20.14 7.87 -24.67
CA THR A 303 19.23 8.89 -25.21
C THR A 303 18.20 8.26 -26.14
N ALA A 304 18.65 7.36 -27.05
CA ALA A 304 17.77 6.61 -27.93
C ALA A 304 16.80 5.71 -27.14
N GLU A 305 17.25 5.07 -26.07
CA GLU A 305 16.42 4.27 -25.18
C GLU A 305 15.37 5.13 -24.46
N ARG A 306 15.76 6.28 -23.91
CA ARG A 306 14.81 7.24 -23.28
C ARG A 306 13.77 7.75 -24.28
N GLU A 307 14.17 8.07 -25.50
CA GLU A 307 13.24 8.49 -26.55
C GLU A 307 12.31 7.38 -26.98
N LYS A 308 12.81 6.14 -27.11
CA LYS A 308 11.99 4.96 -27.40
C LYS A 308 10.93 4.76 -26.32
N MET A 309 11.33 4.76 -25.04
CA MET A 309 10.41 4.63 -23.91
C MET A 309 9.36 5.76 -23.89
N ARG A 310 9.75 6.99 -24.23
CA ARG A 310 8.82 8.12 -24.33
C ARG A 310 7.78 7.89 -25.43
N LYS A 311 8.21 7.46 -26.62
CA LYS A 311 7.32 7.17 -27.76
C LYS A 311 6.35 6.03 -27.45
N GLU A 312 6.85 4.92 -26.92
CA GLU A 312 6.02 3.77 -26.52
C GLU A 312 4.96 4.18 -25.48
N ARG A 313 5.33 5.03 -24.52
CA ARG A 313 4.39 5.58 -23.55
C ARG A 313 3.33 6.48 -24.20
N GLU A 314 3.72 7.40 -25.08
CA GLU A 314 2.79 8.27 -25.80
C GLU A 314 1.81 7.47 -26.67
N GLU A 315 2.29 6.42 -27.34
CA GLU A 315 1.46 5.49 -28.10
C GLU A 315 0.48 4.75 -27.21
N ARG A 316 0.93 4.27 -26.05
CA ARG A 316 0.06 3.63 -25.06
C ARG A 316 -0.99 4.59 -24.51
N VAL A 317 -0.64 5.84 -24.21
CA VAL A 317 -1.60 6.89 -23.80
C VAL A 317 -2.64 7.11 -24.88
N LYS A 318 -2.24 7.19 -26.15
CA LYS A 318 -3.16 7.35 -27.29
C LYS A 318 -4.09 6.15 -27.43
N LYS A 319 -3.56 4.91 -27.37
CA LYS A 319 -4.33 3.66 -27.44
C LYS A 319 -5.36 3.60 -26.30
N GLU A 320 -4.92 3.81 -25.06
CA GLU A 320 -5.80 3.79 -23.89
C GLU A 320 -6.88 4.88 -23.97
N THR A 321 -6.50 6.11 -24.35
CA THR A 321 -7.46 7.22 -24.46
C THR A 321 -8.51 6.94 -25.54
N ALA A 322 -8.11 6.44 -26.72
CA ALA A 322 -9.04 6.10 -27.79
C ALA A 322 -10.07 5.04 -27.35
N VAL A 323 -9.59 3.96 -26.74
CA VAL A 323 -10.44 2.85 -26.29
C VAL A 323 -11.33 3.26 -25.11
N LEU A 324 -10.79 3.96 -24.11
CA LEU A 324 -11.56 4.27 -22.90
C LEU A 324 -12.53 5.45 -23.09
N SER A 325 -12.25 6.39 -24.00
CA SER A 325 -13.13 7.53 -24.27
C SER A 325 -14.22 7.25 -25.30
N LYS A 326 -13.96 6.39 -26.30
CA LYS A 326 -14.88 6.15 -27.43
C LYS A 326 -15.11 4.67 -27.78
N GLY A 327 -14.30 3.76 -27.25
CA GLY A 327 -14.37 2.35 -27.56
C GLY A 327 -15.51 1.62 -26.85
N SER A 328 -15.73 0.38 -27.29
CA SER A 328 -16.69 -0.57 -26.73
C SER A 328 -16.21 -1.17 -25.40
N TYR A 329 -17.15 -1.74 -24.65
CA TYR A 329 -16.82 -2.44 -23.40
C TYR A 329 -15.84 -3.61 -23.62
N SER A 330 -16.03 -4.39 -24.68
CA SER A 330 -15.15 -5.51 -25.03
C SER A 330 -13.73 -5.07 -25.34
N GLU A 331 -13.54 -3.94 -26.03
CA GLU A 331 -12.21 -3.40 -26.30
C GLU A 331 -11.54 -2.92 -25.02
N ALA A 332 -12.29 -2.28 -24.11
CA ALA A 332 -11.77 -1.88 -22.80
C ALA A 332 -11.38 -3.09 -21.94
N VAL A 333 -12.15 -4.17 -21.96
CA VAL A 333 -11.83 -5.43 -21.26
C VAL A 333 -10.58 -6.07 -21.86
N ALA A 334 -10.49 -6.15 -23.19
CA ALA A 334 -9.33 -6.70 -23.89
C ALA A 334 -8.05 -5.91 -23.56
N LEU A 335 -8.13 -4.58 -23.57
CA LEU A 335 -7.04 -3.68 -23.21
C LEU A 335 -6.50 -3.96 -21.79
N ARG A 336 -7.40 -4.14 -20.81
CA ARG A 336 -6.99 -4.42 -19.42
C ARG A 336 -6.48 -5.84 -19.25
N ALA A 337 -7.10 -6.82 -19.91
CA ALA A 337 -6.64 -8.20 -19.90
C ALA A 337 -5.23 -8.36 -20.49
N GLU A 338 -4.93 -7.63 -21.58
CA GLU A 338 -3.60 -7.59 -22.22
C GLU A 338 -2.55 -7.00 -21.27
N ALA A 339 -2.89 -5.95 -20.52
CA ALA A 339 -1.97 -5.28 -19.58
C ALA A 339 -1.77 -6.04 -18.25
N PHE A 340 -2.70 -6.92 -17.87
CA PHE A 340 -2.71 -7.56 -16.55
C PHE A 340 -1.44 -8.36 -16.21
N PRO A 341 -0.85 -9.18 -17.09
CA PRO A 341 0.35 -9.96 -16.76
C PRO A 341 1.56 -9.10 -16.39
N GLU A 342 1.77 -8.00 -17.11
CA GLU A 342 2.86 -7.06 -16.82
C GLU A 342 2.65 -6.39 -15.46
N GLN A 343 1.43 -5.95 -15.17
CA GLN A 343 1.10 -5.36 -13.87
C GLN A 343 1.24 -6.37 -12.73
N ALA A 344 0.73 -7.60 -12.91
CA ALA A 344 0.80 -8.66 -11.91
C ALA A 344 2.26 -9.03 -11.55
N ALA A 345 3.18 -8.97 -12.51
CA ALA A 345 4.60 -9.20 -12.27
C ALA A 345 5.23 -8.15 -11.33
N GLY A 346 4.72 -6.91 -11.35
CA GLY A 346 5.19 -5.79 -10.51
C GLY A 346 4.69 -5.83 -9.06
N GLU A 347 3.65 -6.62 -8.76
CA GLU A 347 2.97 -6.60 -7.46
C GLU A 347 3.86 -7.00 -6.27
N VAL A 348 4.89 -7.83 -6.49
CA VAL A 348 5.81 -8.24 -5.42
C VAL A 348 6.70 -7.10 -4.94
N GLY A 349 7.11 -6.22 -5.85
CA GLY A 349 7.84 -5.01 -5.48
C GLY A 349 7.00 -4.11 -4.57
N PHE A 350 5.73 -3.89 -4.94
CA PHE A 350 4.82 -3.08 -4.14
C PHE A 350 4.41 -3.75 -2.82
N ALA A 351 4.23 -5.07 -2.82
CA ALA A 351 3.94 -5.87 -1.64
C ALA A 351 5.01 -5.72 -0.53
N THR A 352 6.27 -5.48 -0.90
CA THR A 352 7.36 -5.21 0.05
C THR A 352 7.05 -4.02 0.96
N ILE A 353 6.51 -2.93 0.40
CA ILE A 353 6.13 -1.73 1.14
C ILE A 353 4.85 -1.99 1.93
N LEU A 354 3.89 -2.69 1.32
CA LEU A 354 2.60 -3.03 1.95
C LEU A 354 2.78 -3.91 3.19
N VAL A 355 3.73 -4.85 3.20
CA VAL A 355 4.05 -5.66 4.39
C VAL A 355 4.46 -4.77 5.56
N GLY A 356 5.26 -3.72 5.31
CA GLY A 356 5.61 -2.74 6.34
C GLY A 356 4.38 -2.07 6.93
N MET A 357 3.45 -1.64 6.08
CA MET A 357 2.18 -1.06 6.51
C MET A 357 1.28 -2.04 7.24
N PHE A 358 1.20 -3.28 6.77
CA PHE A 358 0.39 -4.31 7.41
C PHE A 358 0.92 -4.62 8.80
N LEU A 359 2.24 -4.68 8.99
CA LEU A 359 2.87 -4.86 10.29
C LEU A 359 2.56 -3.72 11.27
N ILE A 360 2.57 -2.46 10.82
CA ILE A 360 2.13 -1.32 11.65
C ILE A 360 0.65 -1.49 12.03
N GLY A 361 -0.20 -1.84 11.06
CA GLY A 361 -1.62 -2.14 11.30
C GLY A 361 -1.81 -3.28 12.31
N THR A 362 -1.01 -4.34 12.22
CA THR A 362 -1.08 -5.45 13.18
C THR A 362 -0.76 -5.01 14.60
N TRP A 363 0.20 -4.11 14.77
CA TRP A 363 0.55 -3.58 16.08
C TRP A 363 -0.59 -2.79 16.72
N PHE A 364 -1.28 -1.94 15.96
CA PHE A 364 -2.42 -1.15 16.47
C PHE A 364 -3.54 -2.02 17.07
N VAL A 365 -3.72 -3.23 16.55
CA VAL A 365 -4.70 -4.19 17.08
C VAL A 365 -4.10 -5.02 18.21
N ARG A 366 -2.91 -5.62 18.02
CA ARG A 366 -2.31 -6.52 19.02
C ARG A 366 -1.88 -5.82 20.31
N SER A 367 -1.61 -4.51 20.25
CA SER A 367 -1.35 -3.68 21.43
C SER A 367 -2.62 -3.30 22.20
N GLY A 368 -3.81 -3.59 21.66
CA GLY A 368 -5.10 -3.17 22.24
C GLY A 368 -5.45 -1.70 21.98
N VAL A 369 -4.58 -0.94 21.29
CA VAL A 369 -4.80 0.49 21.03
C VAL A 369 -6.11 0.75 20.29
N MET A 370 -6.44 -0.03 19.27
CA MET A 370 -7.70 0.12 18.54
C MET A 370 -8.91 -0.49 19.26
N GLU A 371 -8.72 -1.58 20.03
CA GLU A 371 -9.80 -2.20 20.82
C GLU A 371 -10.25 -1.27 21.95
N LYS A 372 -9.31 -0.52 22.55
CA LYS A 372 -9.54 0.46 23.62
C LYS A 372 -9.17 1.88 23.19
N ALA A 373 -9.61 2.29 21.99
CA ALA A 373 -9.21 3.58 21.39
C ALA A 373 -9.45 4.79 22.30
N GLN A 374 -10.55 4.80 23.06
CA GLN A 374 -10.87 5.85 24.02
C GLN A 374 -9.85 5.96 25.18
N ALA A 375 -9.27 4.85 25.62
CA ALA A 375 -8.23 4.88 26.66
C ALA A 375 -6.89 5.38 26.12
N HIS A 376 -6.67 5.29 24.80
CA HIS A 376 -5.43 5.65 24.13
C HIS A 376 -5.48 7.02 23.40
N LEU A 377 -6.46 7.88 23.70
CA LEU A 377 -6.54 9.22 23.11
C LEU A 377 -5.25 10.06 23.22
N PRO A 378 -4.44 10.01 24.31
CA PRO A 378 -3.16 10.73 24.36
C PRO A 378 -2.17 10.31 23.26
N LEU A 379 -2.17 9.03 22.85
CA LEU A 379 -1.34 8.56 21.73
C LEU A 379 -1.83 9.16 20.41
N PHE A 380 -3.14 9.12 20.15
CA PHE A 380 -3.73 9.70 18.95
C PHE A 380 -3.51 11.22 18.88
N ARG A 381 -3.58 11.94 20.00
CA ARG A 381 -3.21 13.37 20.06
C ARG A 381 -1.77 13.61 19.61
N LYS A 382 -0.80 12.81 20.09
CA LYS A 382 0.60 12.92 19.67
C LYS A 382 0.78 12.60 18.19
N LEU A 383 0.14 11.53 17.71
CA LEU A 383 0.20 11.15 16.30
C LEU A 383 -0.42 12.21 15.38
N ALA A 384 -1.51 12.87 15.78
CA ALA A 384 -2.07 13.99 15.05
C ALA A 384 -1.15 15.23 15.12
N LEU A 385 -0.69 15.60 16.32
CA LEU A 385 0.12 16.79 16.58
C LEU A 385 1.46 16.78 15.85
N PHE A 386 2.12 15.62 15.76
CA PHE A 386 3.40 15.49 15.06
C PHE A 386 3.23 14.96 13.63
N GLY A 387 2.34 13.99 13.43
CA GLY A 387 2.16 13.34 12.13
C GLY A 387 1.63 14.28 11.06
N LEU A 388 0.69 15.17 11.40
CA LEU A 388 0.15 16.14 10.44
C LEU A 388 1.19 17.19 10.03
N PRO A 389 1.85 17.94 10.94
CA PRO A 389 2.82 18.94 10.52
C PRO A 389 4.05 18.34 9.85
N ILE A 390 4.52 17.16 10.27
CA ILE A 390 5.65 16.50 9.60
C ILE A 390 5.25 16.04 8.20
N GLY A 391 4.13 15.31 8.08
CA GLY A 391 3.70 14.77 6.80
C GLY A 391 3.29 15.84 5.80
N ILE A 392 2.55 16.85 6.25
CA ILE A 392 2.18 18.03 5.46
C ILE A 392 3.40 18.96 5.26
N GLY A 393 4.34 19.06 6.18
CA GLY A 393 5.56 19.85 5.95
C GLY A 393 6.41 19.26 4.82
N MET A 394 6.65 17.95 4.86
CA MET A 394 7.44 17.23 3.86
C MET A 394 6.78 17.27 2.48
N GLY A 395 5.46 17.15 2.41
CA GLY A 395 4.74 17.31 1.16
C GLY A 395 4.92 18.71 0.57
N LEU A 396 4.83 19.78 1.37
CA LEU A 396 4.87 21.15 0.85
C LEU A 396 6.25 21.44 0.26
N ILE A 397 7.29 20.96 0.93
CA ILE A 397 8.67 21.00 0.43
C ILE A 397 8.78 20.21 -0.88
N ALA A 398 8.23 19.00 -0.95
CA ALA A 398 8.22 18.19 -2.17
C ALA A 398 7.52 18.92 -3.33
N SER A 399 6.38 19.53 -3.06
CA SER A 399 5.63 20.31 -4.05
C SER A 399 6.45 21.49 -4.56
N ALA A 400 7.12 22.23 -3.68
CA ALA A 400 7.96 23.36 -4.08
C ALA A 400 9.13 22.92 -4.97
N ILE A 401 9.76 21.78 -4.66
CA ILE A 401 10.83 21.19 -5.48
C ILE A 401 10.28 20.81 -6.86
N ALA A 402 9.13 20.15 -6.93
CA ALA A 402 8.55 19.72 -8.20
C ALA A 402 8.10 20.89 -9.10
N THR A 403 7.75 22.04 -8.54
CA THR A 403 7.30 23.23 -9.30
C THR A 403 8.42 24.18 -9.74
N HIS A 404 9.65 23.97 -9.26
CA HIS A 404 10.82 24.77 -9.62
C HIS A 404 11.88 23.90 -10.33
N PRO A 405 11.67 23.54 -11.61
CA PRO A 405 12.67 22.78 -12.36
C PRO A 405 13.98 23.58 -12.49
N THR A 406 15.12 22.91 -12.32
CA THR A 406 16.44 23.50 -12.56
C THR A 406 16.64 23.69 -14.07
N PRO A 407 16.86 24.92 -14.56
CA PRO A 407 17.09 25.13 -15.99
C PRO A 407 18.33 24.38 -16.47
N GLY A 408 18.20 23.59 -17.55
CA GLY A 408 19.32 22.92 -18.22
C GLY A 408 19.61 21.47 -17.79
N SER A 409 18.84 20.88 -16.87
CA SER A 409 19.08 19.49 -16.44
C SER A 409 18.33 18.48 -17.31
N HIS A 410 19.07 17.70 -18.11
CA HIS A 410 18.52 16.54 -18.81
C HIS A 410 18.34 15.37 -17.85
N GLY A 411 17.28 15.40 -17.03
CA GLY A 411 16.90 14.33 -16.10
C GLY A 411 17.08 14.63 -14.60
N ALA A 412 17.31 15.89 -14.20
CA ALA A 412 17.35 16.32 -12.79
C ALA A 412 16.34 17.42 -12.48
N ASP A 413 15.08 17.18 -12.88
CA ASP A 413 13.92 18.05 -12.65
C ASP A 413 13.46 18.11 -11.17
N GLY A 414 14.13 17.37 -10.28
CA GLY A 414 13.78 17.27 -8.86
C GLY A 414 12.56 16.39 -8.59
N PHE A 415 11.95 15.81 -9.62
CA PHE A 415 10.71 15.03 -9.49
C PHE A 415 10.89 13.79 -8.61
N GLN A 416 11.94 13.00 -8.84
CA GLN A 416 12.23 11.83 -8.00
C GLN A 416 12.49 12.20 -6.54
N PHE A 417 13.17 13.33 -6.31
CA PHE A 417 13.44 13.82 -4.96
C PHE A 417 12.14 14.23 -4.26
N ALA A 418 11.30 15.01 -4.95
CA ALA A 418 9.98 15.41 -4.48
C ALA A 418 9.09 14.20 -4.18
N MET A 419 9.02 13.23 -5.09
CA MET A 419 8.27 11.98 -4.89
C MET A 419 8.77 11.21 -3.67
N GLY A 420 10.08 11.10 -3.49
CA GLY A 420 10.70 10.49 -2.31
C GLY A 420 10.23 11.13 -1.01
N LEU A 421 10.37 12.46 -0.95
CA LEU A 421 10.02 13.25 0.22
C LEU A 421 8.52 13.20 0.52
N GLN A 422 7.68 13.25 -0.51
CA GLN A 422 6.23 13.08 -0.39
C GLN A 422 5.88 11.70 0.18
N MET A 423 6.50 10.63 -0.32
CA MET A 423 6.25 9.28 0.18
C MET A 423 6.70 9.10 1.63
N LEU A 424 7.85 9.64 2.03
CA LEU A 424 8.25 9.66 3.44
C LEU A 424 7.25 10.43 4.32
N GLY A 425 6.68 11.52 3.80
CA GLY A 425 5.64 12.30 4.48
C GLY A 425 4.28 11.62 4.55
N ASN A 426 3.98 10.66 3.66
CA ASN A 426 2.67 10.01 3.61
C ASN A 426 2.36 9.18 4.85
N LEU A 427 3.33 8.43 5.40
CA LEU A 427 3.12 7.64 6.62
C LEU A 427 2.74 8.50 7.84
N PRO A 428 3.51 9.52 8.24
CA PRO A 428 3.13 10.37 9.37
C PRO A 428 1.82 11.12 9.12
N ALA A 429 1.56 11.62 7.89
CA ALA A 429 0.28 12.25 7.56
C ALA A 429 -0.89 11.26 7.72
N SER A 430 -0.74 10.02 7.25
CA SER A 430 -1.75 8.97 7.34
C SER A 430 -2.08 8.61 8.78
N LEU A 431 -1.05 8.45 9.63
CA LEU A 431 -1.23 8.24 11.06
C LEU A 431 -1.92 9.44 11.72
N GLY A 432 -1.60 10.66 11.27
CA GLY A 432 -2.26 11.89 11.67
C GLY A 432 -3.75 11.91 11.30
N TYR A 433 -4.12 11.55 10.08
CA TYR A 433 -5.52 11.48 9.63
C TYR A 433 -6.32 10.41 10.39
N VAL A 434 -5.78 9.21 10.53
CA VAL A 434 -6.41 8.14 11.34
C VAL A 434 -6.65 8.64 12.76
N SER A 435 -5.65 9.31 13.35
CA SER A 435 -5.75 9.85 14.71
C SER A 435 -6.77 10.98 14.82
N LEU A 436 -6.85 11.88 13.84
CA LEU A 436 -7.84 12.95 13.79
C LEU A 436 -9.26 12.38 13.78
N VAL A 437 -9.52 11.37 12.94
CA VAL A 437 -10.84 10.71 12.85
C VAL A 437 -11.20 10.04 14.17
N ILE A 438 -10.25 9.38 14.84
CA ILE A 438 -10.47 8.76 16.15
C ILE A 438 -10.75 9.83 17.22
N LEU A 439 -10.01 10.94 17.22
CA LEU A 439 -10.23 12.05 18.14
C LEU A 439 -11.61 12.70 17.93
N MET A 440 -12.02 12.89 16.68
CA MET A 440 -13.36 13.38 16.32
C MET A 440 -14.44 12.43 16.85
N LEU A 441 -14.28 11.12 16.61
CA LEU A 441 -15.22 10.08 17.03
C LEU A 441 -15.49 10.08 18.54
N TYR A 442 -14.46 10.31 19.35
CA TYR A 442 -14.56 10.33 20.82
C TYR A 442 -14.64 11.75 21.41
N SER A 443 -14.84 12.79 20.59
CA SER A 443 -15.01 14.15 21.08
C SER A 443 -16.43 14.39 21.63
N ALA A 444 -16.57 15.34 22.55
CA ALA A 444 -17.88 15.83 23.01
C ALA A 444 -18.52 16.86 22.06
N SER A 445 -17.89 17.12 20.91
CA SER A 445 -18.33 18.13 19.94
C SER A 445 -19.18 17.51 18.83
N PRO A 446 -19.86 18.32 17.99
CA PRO A 446 -20.56 17.84 16.80
C PRO A 446 -19.69 17.03 15.82
N LEU A 447 -18.35 17.09 15.93
CA LEU A 447 -17.43 16.28 15.14
C LEU A 447 -17.58 14.77 15.39
N ASN A 448 -18.17 14.35 16.52
CA ASN A 448 -18.47 12.93 16.79
C ASN A 448 -19.48 12.31 15.81
N LYS A 449 -20.18 13.16 15.03
CA LYS A 449 -21.05 12.74 13.92
C LYS A 449 -20.28 12.05 12.79
N VAL A 450 -18.95 12.09 12.80
CA VAL A 450 -18.10 11.22 11.94
C VAL A 450 -18.46 9.73 12.07
N SER A 451 -19.08 9.32 13.19
CA SER A 451 -19.68 7.99 13.38
C SER A 451 -20.69 7.59 12.30
N VAL A 452 -21.28 8.54 11.57
CA VAL A 452 -22.12 8.30 10.37
C VAL A 452 -21.38 7.50 9.29
N LEU A 453 -20.05 7.51 9.27
CA LEU A 453 -19.26 6.74 8.31
C LEU A 453 -19.17 5.25 8.67
N ALA A 454 -19.62 4.82 9.86
CA ALA A 454 -19.46 3.44 10.30
C ALA A 454 -20.20 2.42 9.41
N PRO A 455 -21.49 2.61 9.03
CA PRO A 455 -22.16 1.69 8.11
C PRO A 455 -21.49 1.65 6.73
N PHE A 456 -21.04 2.80 6.22
CA PHE A 456 -20.31 2.91 4.96
C PHE A 456 -19.00 2.11 4.99
N GLY A 457 -18.22 2.21 6.07
CA GLY A 457 -16.98 1.45 6.25
C GLY A 457 -17.18 -0.04 6.56
N ARG A 458 -18.33 -0.44 7.12
CA ARG A 458 -18.71 -1.86 7.29
C ARG A 458 -18.95 -2.57 5.95
N MET A 459 -19.28 -1.82 4.90
CA MET A 459 -19.51 -2.29 3.54
C MET A 459 -18.37 -1.86 2.60
N ALA A 460 -17.15 -1.76 3.11
CA ALA A 460 -16.02 -1.20 2.36
C ALA A 460 -15.74 -1.90 1.02
N LEU A 461 -15.82 -3.24 0.95
CA LEU A 461 -15.57 -4.00 -0.27
C LEU A 461 -16.73 -3.83 -1.27
N THR A 462 -17.98 -3.90 -0.79
CA THR A 462 -19.15 -3.63 -1.66
C THR A 462 -19.09 -2.22 -2.22
N ASN A 463 -18.84 -1.22 -1.37
CA ASN A 463 -18.83 0.17 -1.77
C ASN A 463 -17.66 0.48 -2.71
N TYR A 464 -16.47 -0.08 -2.47
CA TYR A 464 -15.32 0.05 -3.36
C TYR A 464 -15.60 -0.52 -4.77
N LEU A 465 -16.12 -1.75 -4.86
CA LEU A 465 -16.44 -2.34 -6.17
C LEU A 465 -17.58 -1.61 -6.88
N THR A 466 -18.58 -1.14 -6.13
CA THR A 466 -19.70 -0.35 -6.68
C THR A 466 -19.22 1.04 -7.12
N GLN A 467 -18.24 1.64 -6.44
CA GLN A 467 -17.62 2.89 -6.87
C GLN A 467 -17.00 2.74 -8.24
N SER A 468 -16.19 1.70 -8.43
CA SER A 468 -15.58 1.42 -9.73
C SER A 468 -16.62 1.09 -10.79
N LEU A 469 -17.65 0.31 -10.47
CA LEU A 469 -18.74 0.04 -11.42
C LEU A 469 -19.42 1.33 -11.87
N VAL A 470 -19.85 2.18 -10.94
CA VAL A 470 -20.55 3.43 -11.25
C VAL A 470 -19.62 4.41 -11.97
N ALA A 471 -18.37 4.57 -11.54
CA ALA A 471 -17.40 5.44 -12.21
C ALA A 471 -17.07 4.93 -13.63
N SER A 472 -16.85 3.63 -13.78
CA SER A 472 -16.60 2.99 -15.08
C SER A 472 -17.75 3.24 -16.07
N THR A 473 -19.00 3.08 -15.63
CA THR A 473 -20.18 3.39 -16.44
C THR A 473 -20.36 4.89 -16.68
N PHE A 474 -19.99 5.75 -15.72
CA PHE A 474 -20.18 7.20 -15.87
C PHE A 474 -19.18 7.85 -16.83
N PHE A 475 -17.90 7.52 -16.69
CA PHE A 475 -16.82 8.21 -17.40
C PHE A 475 -16.49 7.58 -18.77
N PHE A 476 -16.46 6.25 -18.90
CA PHE A 476 -15.96 5.63 -20.12
C PHE A 476 -16.97 5.70 -21.28
N GLY A 477 -16.45 5.66 -22.52
CA GLY A 477 -17.21 5.81 -23.76
C GLY A 477 -18.32 4.78 -23.95
N TYR A 478 -18.13 3.55 -23.46
CA TYR A 478 -19.13 2.49 -23.53
C TYR A 478 -20.31 2.66 -22.55
N GLY A 479 -20.23 3.63 -21.62
CA GLY A 479 -21.28 3.94 -20.66
C GLY A 479 -21.97 5.25 -21.02
N PHE A 480 -21.82 6.26 -20.18
CA PHE A 480 -22.35 7.61 -20.41
C PHE A 480 -21.35 8.56 -21.09
N GLY A 481 -20.09 8.16 -21.29
CA GLY A 481 -19.13 8.91 -22.11
C GLY A 481 -18.66 10.24 -21.54
N ASN A 482 -18.64 10.43 -20.21
CA ASN A 482 -18.16 11.67 -19.56
C ASN A 482 -16.63 11.73 -19.41
N TRP A 483 -15.89 11.18 -20.36
CA TRP A 483 -14.43 11.22 -20.33
C TRP A 483 -13.93 12.64 -20.59
N GLY A 484 -12.95 13.09 -19.80
CA GLY A 484 -12.31 14.39 -19.96
C GLY A 484 -13.05 15.54 -19.26
N ILE A 485 -14.05 15.27 -18.42
CA ILE A 485 -14.72 16.32 -17.65
C ILE A 485 -13.75 17.03 -16.69
N SER A 486 -14.13 18.23 -16.28
CA SER A 486 -13.30 19.09 -15.44
C SER A 486 -12.99 18.45 -14.08
N ARG A 487 -11.91 18.90 -13.43
CA ARG A 487 -11.52 18.36 -12.13
C ARG A 487 -12.53 18.70 -11.03
N ILE A 488 -13.25 19.81 -11.18
CA ILE A 488 -14.34 20.18 -10.27
C ILE A 488 -15.52 19.21 -10.43
N ASP A 489 -15.90 18.90 -11.67
CA ASP A 489 -17.02 17.99 -11.94
C ASP A 489 -16.70 16.56 -11.48
N GLN A 490 -15.44 16.13 -11.59
CA GLN A 490 -14.98 14.89 -10.98
C GLN A 490 -15.18 14.89 -9.46
N MET A 491 -14.85 15.98 -8.75
CA MET A 491 -15.07 16.05 -7.31
C MET A 491 -16.55 16.11 -6.95
N LEU A 492 -17.38 16.78 -7.75
CA LEU A 492 -18.83 16.75 -7.57
C LEU A 492 -19.37 15.32 -7.69
N PHE A 493 -18.93 14.56 -8.70
CA PHE A 493 -19.25 13.14 -8.83
C PHE A 493 -18.85 12.35 -7.57
N VAL A 494 -17.64 12.58 -7.04
CA VAL A 494 -17.16 11.90 -5.83
C VAL A 494 -18.06 12.20 -4.63
N VAL A 495 -18.42 13.46 -4.41
CA VAL A 495 -19.28 13.87 -3.28
C VAL A 495 -20.67 13.26 -3.40
N VAL A 496 -21.28 13.32 -4.58
CA VAL A 496 -22.63 12.77 -4.84
C VAL A 496 -22.62 11.25 -4.63
N LEU A 497 -21.65 10.54 -5.21
CA LEU A 497 -21.56 9.09 -5.09
C LEU A 497 -21.28 8.66 -3.64
N ALA A 498 -20.35 9.31 -2.95
CA ALA A 498 -20.05 9.02 -1.55
C ALA A 498 -21.29 9.23 -0.67
N ALA A 499 -22.01 10.35 -0.83
CA ALA A 499 -23.23 10.63 -0.08
C ALA A 499 -24.31 9.56 -0.35
N ALA A 500 -24.55 9.21 -1.62
CA ALA A 500 -25.50 8.17 -1.99
C ALA A 500 -25.14 6.81 -1.38
N GLN A 501 -23.86 6.41 -1.42
CA GLN A 501 -23.41 5.15 -0.84
C GLN A 501 -23.44 5.15 0.69
N ILE A 502 -23.19 6.29 1.35
CA ILE A 502 -23.36 6.41 2.80
C ILE A 502 -24.83 6.17 3.17
N VAL A 503 -25.77 6.85 2.51
CA VAL A 503 -27.22 6.65 2.74
C VAL A 503 -27.61 5.20 2.47
N PHE A 504 -27.22 4.66 1.32
CA PHE A 504 -27.46 3.27 0.95
C PHE A 504 -26.94 2.30 2.01
N SER A 505 -25.73 2.51 2.53
CA SER A 505 -25.13 1.63 3.54
C SER A 505 -25.91 1.61 4.86
N HIS A 506 -26.51 2.73 5.26
CA HIS A 506 -27.39 2.78 6.43
C HIS A 506 -28.70 2.02 6.17
N VAL A 507 -29.35 2.29 5.03
CA VAL A 507 -30.61 1.64 4.65
C VAL A 507 -30.41 0.13 4.50
N TRP A 508 -29.30 -0.29 3.89
CA TRP A 508 -28.98 -1.69 3.69
C TRP A 508 -28.71 -2.41 5.01
N LEU A 509 -27.85 -1.86 5.87
CA LEU A 509 -27.48 -2.49 7.14
C LEU A 509 -28.58 -2.41 8.21
N SER A 510 -29.66 -1.68 7.96
CA SER A 510 -30.88 -1.77 8.76
C SER A 510 -31.66 -3.07 8.55
N ARG A 511 -31.43 -3.76 7.42
CA ARG A 511 -32.11 -5.02 7.03
C ARG A 511 -31.17 -6.22 6.97
N PHE A 512 -29.90 -6.00 6.63
CA PHE A 512 -28.90 -7.04 6.41
C PHE A 512 -27.70 -6.91 7.36
N ARG A 513 -27.05 -8.03 7.69
CA ARG A 513 -25.90 -8.08 8.62
C ARG A 513 -24.59 -7.60 7.99
N TYR A 514 -24.47 -7.78 6.68
CA TYR A 514 -23.26 -7.55 5.89
C TYR A 514 -23.63 -6.88 4.56
N GLY A 515 -22.66 -6.21 3.92
CA GLY A 515 -22.81 -5.89 2.50
C GLY A 515 -22.81 -7.16 1.64
N PRO A 516 -23.40 -7.12 0.43
CA PRO A 516 -23.47 -8.26 -0.49
C PRO A 516 -22.12 -8.95 -0.71
N VAL A 517 -21.07 -8.17 -1.02
CA VAL A 517 -19.76 -8.74 -1.33
C VAL A 517 -19.05 -9.20 -0.07
N GLU A 518 -19.21 -8.49 1.06
CA GLU A 518 -18.68 -8.95 2.35
C GLU A 518 -19.31 -10.27 2.79
N TRP A 519 -20.60 -10.48 2.51
CA TRP A 519 -21.30 -11.72 2.79
C TRP A 519 -20.71 -12.87 1.96
N LEU A 520 -20.57 -12.69 0.65
CA LEU A 520 -19.96 -13.69 -0.24
C LEU A 520 -18.52 -13.99 0.17
N TRP A 521 -17.74 -12.95 0.46
CA TRP A 521 -16.36 -13.08 0.90
C TRP A 521 -16.22 -13.86 2.20
N ARG A 522 -17.15 -13.64 3.15
CA ARG A 522 -17.22 -14.44 4.39
C ARG A 522 -17.63 -15.87 4.12
N ALA A 523 -18.59 -16.10 3.21
CA ALA A 523 -19.02 -17.44 2.85
C ALA A 523 -17.86 -18.29 2.31
N ILE A 524 -17.03 -17.70 1.44
CA ILE A 524 -15.82 -18.36 0.93
C ILE A 524 -14.76 -18.55 2.03
N THR A 525 -14.58 -17.55 2.90
CA THR A 525 -13.58 -17.59 3.99
C THR A 525 -13.84 -18.74 4.96
N TYR A 526 -15.09 -18.88 5.40
CA TYR A 526 -15.49 -19.83 6.43
C TYR A 526 -16.09 -21.12 5.87
N TRP A 527 -16.29 -21.22 4.55
CA TRP A 527 -16.98 -22.35 3.89
C TRP A 527 -18.39 -22.61 4.42
N THR A 528 -19.02 -21.57 4.95
CA THR A 528 -20.37 -21.64 5.53
C THR A 528 -21.15 -20.44 5.03
N ILE A 529 -22.42 -20.62 4.69
CA ILE A 529 -23.28 -19.51 4.25
C ILE A 529 -23.81 -18.80 5.50
N PRO A 530 -23.30 -17.61 5.86
CA PRO A 530 -23.77 -16.95 7.07
C PRO A 530 -25.17 -16.35 6.85
N PRO A 531 -26.01 -16.23 7.89
CA PRO A 531 -27.32 -15.61 7.76
C PRO A 531 -27.17 -14.16 7.29
N MET A 532 -27.82 -13.82 6.17
CA MET A 532 -27.72 -12.49 5.56
C MET A 532 -28.65 -11.47 6.22
N ARG A 533 -29.90 -11.87 6.50
CA ARG A 533 -30.91 -11.00 7.11
C ARG A 533 -30.77 -10.92 8.62
N ILE A 534 -31.14 -9.78 9.18
CA ILE A 534 -31.29 -9.63 10.63
C ILE A 534 -32.50 -10.49 11.06
N GLY A 535 -32.38 -11.25 12.15
CA GLY A 535 -33.44 -12.13 12.65
C GLY A 535 -33.47 -13.57 12.09
N ALA A 536 -32.77 -13.87 10.99
CA ALA A 536 -32.64 -15.26 10.52
C ALA A 536 -31.69 -16.06 11.44
N SER A 537 -32.13 -17.23 11.92
CA SER A 537 -31.29 -18.22 12.58
C SER A 537 -30.27 -18.78 11.59
N ALA A 538 -29.03 -19.03 12.05
CA ALA A 538 -28.03 -19.69 11.22
C ALA A 538 -28.48 -21.13 10.93
N PRO A 539 -28.26 -21.67 9.71
CA PRO A 539 -28.50 -23.08 9.46
C PRO A 539 -27.65 -23.90 10.44
N ALA A 540 -28.26 -24.89 11.10
CA ALA A 540 -27.58 -25.77 12.04
C ALA A 540 -26.36 -26.38 11.34
N ALA A 541 -25.16 -26.12 11.87
CA ALA A 541 -23.94 -26.73 11.35
C ALA A 541 -24.13 -28.24 11.37
N ALA A 542 -23.98 -28.89 10.22
CA ALA A 542 -24.05 -30.34 10.11
C ALA A 542 -23.03 -30.94 11.08
N VAL A 543 -23.52 -31.63 12.10
CA VAL A 543 -22.71 -32.37 13.05
C VAL A 543 -21.90 -33.38 12.24
N ALA A 544 -20.60 -33.12 12.09
CA ALA A 544 -19.70 -34.11 11.53
C ALA A 544 -19.77 -35.35 12.43
N LYS A 545 -20.34 -36.44 11.91
CA LYS A 545 -20.31 -37.73 12.58
C LYS A 545 -18.85 -38.11 12.82
N PRO A 546 -18.45 -38.48 14.05
CA PRO A 546 -17.13 -39.03 14.28
C PRO A 546 -17.02 -40.35 13.50
N ALA A 547 -15.95 -40.48 12.72
CA ALA A 547 -15.51 -41.74 12.13
C ALA A 547 -14.50 -42.40 13.06
#